data_AF-A0A7C3HS54-F1
#
_entry.id   AF-A0A7C3HS54-F1
#
_cell.length_a   1.000
_cell.length_b   1.000
_cell.length_c   1.000
_cell.angle_alpha   90.00
_cell.angle_beta   90.00
_cell.angle_gamma   90.00
#
_symmetry.space_group_name_H-M   'P 1'
#
loop_
_entity.id
_entity.type
_entity.pdbx_description
1 polymer ?
#
loop_
_entity_poly.entity_id
_entity_poly.type
_entity_poly.pdbx_seq_one_letter_code
_entity_poly.pdbx_strand_id
1 'polypeptide(L)' 'MHEVQFKLIAATDPDIFQERLNRFVENLPQEALLVDVKFSTSQTGSQTTYAALVQYKSVEAWKE' A
#
# COMPACT_ATOMS: atom_id res chain seq x y z
N MET A 1 2.21 0.89 22.04
CA MET A 1 2.93 1.08 20.75
C MET A 1 1.92 0.79 19.66
N HIS A 2 1.70 1.72 18.72
CA HIS A 2 0.83 1.44 17.58
C HIS A 2 1.53 0.40 16.69
N GLU A 3 0.89 -0.75 16.50
CA GLU A 3 1.43 -1.86 15.73
C GLU A 3 1.56 -1.46 14.26
N VAL A 4 2.70 -1.79 13.67
CA VAL A 4 2.94 -1.56 12.25
C VAL A 4 2.12 -2.57 11.45
N GLN A 5 1.32 -2.07 10.53
CA GLN A 5 0.48 -2.86 9.63
C GLN A 5 1.08 -2.92 8.24
N PHE A 6 0.84 -4.03 7.55
CA PHE A 6 1.32 -4.26 6.19
C PHE A 6 0.17 -4.63 5.27
N LYS A 7 0.13 -4.01 4.09
CA LYS A 7 -0.81 -4.34 3.02
C LYS A 7 -0.05 -4.66 1.75
N LEU A 8 -0.25 -5.86 1.21
CA LEU A 8 0.20 -6.21 -0.12
C LEU A 8 -0.91 -5.91 -1.13
N ILE A 9 -0.56 -5.16 -2.17
CA ILE A 9 -1.42 -4.85 -3.31
C ILE A 9 -0.69 -5.40 -4.54
N ALA A 10 -1.38 -6.22 -5.34
CA ALA A 10 -0.80 -6.77 -6.56
C ALA A 10 -1.84 -6.86 -7.68
N ALA A 11 -1.38 -6.68 -8.92
CA ALA A 11 -2.15 -6.95 -10.13
C ALA A 11 -1.21 -7.20 -11.32
N THR A 12 -1.73 -7.85 -12.36
CA THR A 12 -1.01 -8.08 -13.63
C THR A 12 -1.29 -6.99 -14.67
N ASP A 13 -2.28 -6.14 -14.40
CA ASP A 13 -2.63 -4.99 -15.22
C ASP A 13 -2.18 -3.72 -14.47
N PRO A 14 -1.41 -2.82 -15.11
CA PRO A 14 -0.85 -1.65 -14.45
C PRO A 14 -1.92 -0.62 -14.04
N ASP A 15 -2.99 -0.47 -14.82
CA ASP A 15 -4.07 0.48 -14.50
C ASP A 15 -4.87 -0.02 -13.29
N ILE A 16 -5.17 -1.32 -13.26
CA ILE A 16 -5.82 -1.96 -12.12
C ILE A 16 -4.93 -1.93 -10.87
N PHE A 17 -3.62 -2.10 -11.03
CA PHE A 17 -2.67 -1.96 -9.92
C PHE A 17 -2.73 -0.55 -9.31
N GLN A 18 -2.67 0.48 -10.18
CA GLN A 18 -2.73 1.87 -9.75
C GLN A 18 -4.06 2.21 -9.08
N GLU A 19 -5.19 1.79 -9.65
CA GLU A 19 -6.52 2.00 -9.07
C GLU A 19 -6.61 1.39 -7.66
N ARG A 20 -6.13 0.17 -7.48
CA ARG A 20 -6.15 -0.52 -6.18
C ARG A 20 -5.27 0.17 -5.15
N LEU A 21 -4.09 0.64 -5.56
CA LEU A 21 -3.19 1.39 -4.68
C LEU A 21 -3.82 2.71 -4.25
N ASN A 22 -4.36 3.48 -5.19
CA ASN A 22 -5.03 4.75 -4.90
C ASN A 22 -6.22 4.54 -3.95
N ARG A 23 -7.09 3.57 -4.26
CA ARG A 23 -8.22 3.22 -3.40
C ARG A 23 -7.77 2.83 -1.99
N PHE A 24 -6.66 2.10 -1.85
CA PHE A 24 -6.15 1.76 -0.52
C PHE A 24 -5.73 3.01 0.25
N VAL A 25 -4.96 3.90 -0.39
CA VAL A 25 -4.48 5.15 0.24
C VAL A 25 -5.65 6.08 0.59
N GLU A 26 -6.65 6.22 -0.28
CA GLU A 26 -7.84 7.04 -0.05
C GLU A 26 -8.72 6.53 1.11
N ASN A 27 -8.72 5.23 1.37
CA ASN A 27 -9.48 4.61 2.45
C ASN A 27 -8.69 4.51 3.77
N LEU A 28 -7.45 5.03 3.82
CA LEU A 28 -6.70 5.06 5.07
C LEU A 28 -7.38 6.03 6.06
N PRO A 29 -7.49 5.64 7.35
CA PRO A 29 -7.94 6.56 8.39
C PRO A 29 -7.10 7.84 8.40
N GLN A 30 -7.69 8.96 8.81
CA GLN A 30 -6.99 10.24 8.88
C GLN A 30 -5.77 10.17 9.82
N GLU A 31 -5.88 9.35 10.87
CA GLU A 31 -4.84 9.06 11.84
C GLU A 31 -3.83 8.00 11.38
N ALA A 32 -3.89 7.53 10.14
CA ALA A 32 -2.92 6.59 9.59
C ALA A 32 -1.73 7.34 8.98
N LEU A 33 -0.53 6.94 9.39
CA LEU A 33 0.72 7.37 8.80
C LEU A 33 1.28 6.26 7.90
N LEU A 34 1.45 6.56 6.62
CA LEU A 34 2.25 5.73 5.71
C LEU A 34 3.72 5.80 6.11
N VAL A 35 4.31 4.65 6.39
CA VAL A 35 5.70 4.53 6.85
C VAL A 35 6.64 4.24 5.69
N ASP A 36 6.27 3.29 4.83
CA ASP A 36 7.07 2.87 3.69
C ASP A 36 6.19 2.26 2.60
N VAL A 37 6.63 2.34 1.35
CA VAL A 37 6.00 1.66 0.21
C VAL A 37 7.09 1.03 -0.64
N LYS A 38 7.11 -0.31 -0.68
CA LYS A 38 8.06 -1.08 -1.49
C LYS A 38 7.39 -1.62 -2.73
N PHE A 39 7.85 -1.16 -3.88
CA PHE A 39 7.38 -1.64 -5.17
C PHE A 39 8.21 -2.83 -5.64
N SER A 40 7.54 -3.80 -6.25
CA SER A 40 8.21 -4.86 -6.98
C SER A 40 7.48 -5.18 -8.26
N THR A 41 8.24 -5.62 -9.25
CA THR A 41 7.72 -6.15 -10.51
C THR A 41 8.33 -7.52 -10.72
N SER A 42 7.51 -8.52 -11.00
CA SER A 42 7.98 -9.85 -11.36
C SER A 42 7.41 -10.26 -12.72
N GLN A 43 8.18 -11.02 -13.48
CA GLN A 43 7.74 -11.60 -14.73
C GLN A 43 7.70 -13.11 -14.61
N THR A 44 6.58 -13.70 -15.01
CA THR A 44 6.41 -15.15 -15.07
C THR A 44 5.90 -15.49 -16.47
N GLY A 45 6.77 -16.03 -17.32
CA GLY A 45 6.46 -16.22 -18.74
C GLY A 45 6.24 -14.89 -19.44
N SER A 46 5.06 -14.71 -20.06
CA SER A 46 4.65 -13.47 -20.73
C SER A 46 3.87 -12.50 -19.82
N GLN A 47 3.59 -12.87 -18.57
CA GLN A 47 2.82 -12.04 -17.65
C GLN A 47 3.75 -11.24 -16.72
N THR A 48 3.50 -9.94 -16.63
CA THR A 48 4.13 -9.06 -15.63
C THR A 48 3.17 -8.88 -14.47
N THR A 49 3.66 -9.01 -13.24
CA THR A 49 2.93 -8.70 -12.00
C THR A 49 3.56 -7.48 -11.34
N TYR A 50 2.74 -6.51 -11.02
CA TYR A 50 3.09 -5.32 -10.24
C TYR A 50 2.62 -5.53 -8.81
N ALA A 51 3.47 -5.20 -7.84
CA ALA A 51 3.13 -5.26 -6.44
C ALA A 51 3.65 -4.04 -5.66
N ALA A 52 2.90 -3.65 -4.63
CA ALA A 52 3.30 -2.71 -3.61
C ALA A 52 3.07 -3.35 -2.23
N LEU A 53 4.12 -3.41 -1.42
CA LEU A 53 4.01 -3.67 0.00
C LEU A 53 3.97 -2.32 0.73
N VAL A 54 2.79 -1.97 1.23
CA VAL A 54 2.57 -0.73 1.98
C VAL A 54 2.69 -1.02 3.47
N GLN A 55 3.57 -0.29 4.14
CA GLN A 55 3.72 -0.29 5.58
C GLN A 55 3.07 0.98 6.15
N TYR A 56 2.17 0.83 7.11
CA TYR A 56 1.46 1.96 7.72
C TYR A 56 1.24 1.71 9.21
N LYS A 57 0.97 2.76 9.97
CA LYS A 57 0.62 2.66 11.40
C LYS A 57 -0.40 3.73 11.75
N SER A 58 -1.27 3.45 12.71
CA SER A 58 -2.05 4.50 13.33
C SER A 58 -1.16 5.36 14.23
N VAL A 59 -1.43 6.66 14.29
CA VAL A 59 -0.79 7.60 15.21
C VAL A 59 -1.87 8.25 16.07
N GLU A 60 -1.51 8.67 17.29
CA GLU A 60 -2.44 9.47 18.08
C GLU A 60 -2.61 10.85 17.44
N ALA A 61 -3.84 11.37 17.44
CA ALA A 61 -4.08 12.74 17.06
C ALA A 61 -3.27 13.67 17.98
N TRP A 62 -2.60 14.66 17.41
CA TRP A 62 -1.84 15.64 18.17
C TRP A 62 -2.79 16.36 19.13
N LYS A 63 -2.57 16.21 20.43
CA LYS A 63 -3.27 16.97 21.47
C LYS A 63 -2.41 18.18 21.79
N GLU A 64 -2.93 19.38 21.51
CA GLU A 64 -2.36 20.65 21.99
C GLU A 64 -2.34 20.73 23.52
#